data_AF-A0A930V6H5-F1
#
_entry.id   AF-A0A930V6H5-F1
#
_cell.length_a   1.000
_cell.length_b   1.000
_cell.length_c   1.000
_cell.angle_alpha   90.00
_cell.angle_beta   90.00
_cell.angle_gamma   90.00
#
_symmetry.space_group_name_H-M   'P 1'
#
loop_
_entity.id
_entity.type
_entity.pdbx_description
1 polymer ?
#
loop_
_entity_poly.entity_id
_entity_poly.type
_entity_poly.pdbx_seq_one_letter_code
_entity_poly.pdbx_strand_id
1 'polypeptide(L)'
;MTRRGPRRALARAAALVAVVVALVGVGTGTGWALWTASADAPSQTTFAKVDLGLESSSPRAVDFTAPGQSVTTAITVFNGSTVPVDYELSARVGTTGAVSADLATRIDVRVWPASTASCTSAVPDDARSGTWAAATVAAGSAPASTRVTWCWRATTTASAPDAATVNPRFEVVGGSHGWTDGWFIEDFYQNTRYASPAPAARALGCRTVDTGDGTSYATVSWDAPLDSAQWGLFVGGRRVGNTVSGQAPTKQHDVTRDMVPASLVPDGRVTVDVRSVAGAEPGPVAWTGPVVVGPNAQGQRQVSCP
;
A
#
# COMPACT_ATOMS: atom_id res chain seq x y z
N MET A 1 -88.77 63.87 29.85
CA MET A 1 -87.46 64.21 29.27
C MET A 1 -86.39 64.10 30.35
N THR A 2 -85.54 63.08 30.29
CA THR A 2 -84.41 62.90 31.24
C THR A 2 -83.20 62.39 30.45
N ARG A 3 -82.30 63.32 30.08
CA ARG A 3 -81.02 63.04 29.41
C ARG A 3 -80.07 62.33 30.40
N ARG A 4 -79.80 61.04 30.21
CA ARG A 4 -78.70 60.32 30.87
C ARG A 4 -77.39 60.61 30.13
N GLY A 5 -76.42 61.16 30.87
CA GLY A 5 -75.24 61.84 30.33
C GLY A 5 -74.12 60.95 29.73
N PRO A 6 -73.23 61.55 28.92
CA PRO A 6 -72.22 60.88 28.09
C PRO A 6 -70.99 60.36 28.84
N ARG A 7 -70.93 60.50 30.17
CA ARG A 7 -69.72 60.23 30.97
C ARG A 7 -69.34 58.74 31.06
N ARG A 8 -70.27 57.81 30.83
CA ARG A 8 -69.99 56.36 30.90
C ARG A 8 -69.34 55.80 29.63
N ALA A 9 -69.50 56.45 28.47
CA ALA A 9 -68.89 56.01 27.22
C ALA A 9 -67.38 56.32 27.17
N LEU A 10 -67.00 57.51 27.66
CA LEU A 10 -65.59 57.94 27.71
C LEU A 10 -64.75 57.11 28.69
N ALA A 11 -65.31 56.73 29.84
CA ALA A 11 -64.61 55.89 30.81
C ALA A 11 -64.31 54.48 30.28
N ARG A 12 -65.21 53.92 29.46
CA ARG A 12 -65.01 52.61 28.82
C ARG A 12 -63.98 52.67 27.71
N ALA A 13 -63.98 53.74 26.91
CA ALA A 13 -62.97 53.95 25.87
C ALA A 13 -61.56 54.10 26.47
N ALA A 14 -61.41 54.89 27.54
CA ALA A 14 -60.12 55.07 28.23
C ALA A 14 -59.59 53.76 28.83
N ALA A 15 -60.45 52.94 29.44
CA ALA A 15 -60.06 51.64 29.97
C ALA A 15 -59.62 50.67 28.87
N LEU A 16 -60.31 50.66 27.72
CA LEU A 16 -59.94 49.82 26.58
C LEU A 16 -58.58 50.23 25.99
N VAL A 17 -58.33 51.54 25.87
CA VAL A 17 -57.04 52.06 25.40
C VAL A 17 -55.92 51.70 26.37
N ALA A 18 -56.13 51.84 27.69
CA ALA A 18 -55.14 51.47 28.69
C ALA A 18 -54.81 49.96 28.65
N VAL A 19 -55.80 49.09 28.45
CA VAL A 19 -55.61 47.64 28.30
C VAL A 19 -54.84 47.30 27.03
N VAL A 20 -55.16 47.94 25.90
CA VAL A 20 -54.44 47.72 24.64
C VAL A 20 -52.99 48.19 24.74
N VAL A 21 -52.74 49.35 25.34
CA VAL A 21 -51.37 49.86 25.56
C VAL A 21 -50.58 48.95 26.51
N ALA A 22 -51.20 48.41 27.56
CA ALA A 22 -50.55 47.46 28.46
C ALA A 22 -50.24 46.12 27.75
N LEU A 23 -51.14 45.60 26.91
CA LEU A 23 -50.91 44.38 26.14
C LEU A 23 -49.78 44.54 25.11
N VAL A 24 -49.71 45.67 24.42
CA VAL A 24 -48.63 45.96 23.46
C VAL A 24 -47.30 46.24 24.17
N GLY A 25 -47.33 46.90 25.33
CA GLY A 25 -46.13 47.18 26.13
C GLY A 25 -45.50 45.94 26.78
N VAL A 26 -46.31 44.94 27.17
CA VAL A 26 -45.82 43.70 27.80
C VAL A 26 -45.48 42.62 26.76
N GLY A 27 -46.17 42.58 25.61
CA GLY A 27 -45.97 41.57 24.57
C GLY A 27 -44.79 41.81 23.62
N THR A 28 -44.24 43.03 23.56
CA THR A 28 -43.14 43.37 22.63
C THR A 28 -41.75 42.92 23.12
N GLY A 29 -41.59 42.61 24.41
CA GLY A 29 -40.30 42.13 24.95
C GLY A 29 -40.01 40.66 24.67
N THR A 30 -41.02 39.79 24.71
CA THR A 30 -40.82 38.32 24.54
C THR A 30 -40.83 37.90 23.07
N GLY A 31 -41.50 38.66 22.19
CA GLY A 31 -41.46 38.42 20.74
C GLY A 31 -40.10 38.75 20.10
N TRP A 32 -39.43 39.81 20.55
CA TRP A 32 -38.10 40.20 20.03
C TRP A 32 -36.96 39.32 20.53
N ALA A 33 -37.10 38.71 21.71
CA ALA A 33 -36.14 37.72 22.21
C ALA A 33 -36.18 36.40 21.41
N LEU A 34 -37.32 36.03 20.81
CA LEU A 34 -37.43 34.82 20.00
C LEU A 34 -36.85 34.99 18.59
N TRP A 35 -36.86 36.20 18.04
CA TRP A 35 -36.34 36.48 16.68
C TRP A 35 -34.83 36.78 16.65
N THR A 36 -34.22 37.06 17.80
CA THR A 36 -32.76 37.33 17.91
C THR A 36 -31.98 36.18 18.53
N ALA A 37 -32.65 35.13 19.02
CA ALA A 37 -32.00 33.88 19.40
C ALA A 37 -31.75 32.97 18.18
N SER A 38 -31.21 33.53 17.10
CA SER A 38 -30.48 32.72 16.11
C SER A 38 -29.10 32.47 16.70
N ALA A 39 -28.98 31.44 17.52
CA ALA A 39 -27.65 30.92 17.84
C ALA A 39 -27.08 30.35 16.53
N ASP A 40 -25.98 30.91 16.04
CA ASP A 40 -25.16 30.26 15.03
C ASP A 40 -24.67 28.94 15.63
N ALA A 41 -25.42 27.87 15.39
CA ALA A 41 -24.94 26.53 15.65
C ALA A 41 -23.81 26.28 14.64
N PRO A 42 -22.57 26.04 15.06
CA PRO A 42 -21.52 25.68 14.13
C PRO A 42 -21.90 24.35 13.48
N SER A 43 -22.46 24.39 12.29
CA SER A 43 -22.67 23.21 11.46
C SER A 43 -21.33 22.88 10.80
N GLN A 44 -20.57 21.98 11.43
CA GLN A 44 -19.44 21.35 10.75
C GLN A 44 -19.97 20.20 9.89
N THR A 45 -19.97 20.40 8.57
CA THR A 45 -20.08 19.30 7.61
C THR A 45 -18.68 18.78 7.32
N THR A 46 -18.27 17.71 8.00
CA THR A 46 -17.05 16.99 7.62
C THR A 46 -17.34 16.18 6.37
N PHE A 47 -16.67 16.49 5.27
CA PHE A 47 -16.66 15.60 4.10
C PHE A 47 -15.93 14.33 4.51
N ALA A 48 -16.70 13.26 4.71
CA ALA A 48 -16.12 11.93 4.78
C ALA A 48 -15.54 11.61 3.39
N LYS A 49 -14.40 10.94 3.36
CA LYS A 49 -13.81 10.31 2.17
C LYS A 49 -13.33 8.94 2.60
N VAL A 50 -13.60 7.91 1.82
CA VAL A 50 -12.96 6.58 1.96
C VAL A 50 -11.85 6.48 0.90
N ASP A 51 -10.65 6.14 1.35
CA ASP A 51 -9.43 6.02 0.52
C ASP A 51 -8.54 4.94 1.14
N LEU A 52 -8.49 3.77 0.51
CA LEU A 52 -7.67 2.65 0.92
C LEU A 52 -6.51 2.44 -0.05
N GLY A 53 -5.33 2.19 0.51
CA GLY A 53 -4.14 1.85 -0.24
C GLY A 53 -3.48 0.58 0.30
N LEU A 54 -2.68 -0.05 -0.55
CA LEU A 54 -1.75 -1.10 -0.13
C LEU A 54 -0.32 -0.72 -0.49
N GLU A 55 0.60 -1.11 0.38
CA GLU A 55 2.03 -1.05 0.15
C GLU A 55 2.71 -2.34 0.60
N SER A 56 3.87 -2.64 0.01
CA SER A 56 4.74 -3.75 0.44
C SER A 56 6.20 -3.30 0.43
N SER A 57 6.91 -3.62 1.50
CA SER A 57 8.34 -3.36 1.68
C SER A 57 9.22 -4.57 1.37
N SER A 58 8.62 -5.69 0.93
CA SER A 58 9.31 -6.97 0.80
C SER A 58 9.62 -7.34 -0.64
N PRO A 59 10.57 -8.28 -0.86
CA PRO A 59 10.85 -8.80 -2.17
C PRO A 59 9.62 -9.30 -2.89
N ARG A 60 9.44 -8.78 -4.10
CA ARG A 60 8.36 -9.16 -5.00
C ARG A 60 8.70 -10.40 -5.84
N ALA A 61 9.96 -10.80 -5.92
CA ALA A 61 10.36 -12.07 -6.54
C ALA A 61 11.26 -12.87 -5.60
N VAL A 62 10.93 -14.14 -5.37
CA VAL A 62 11.63 -15.04 -4.44
C VAL A 62 11.79 -16.41 -5.08
N ASP A 63 12.99 -17.00 -4.95
CA ASP A 63 13.23 -18.39 -5.32
C ASP A 63 13.44 -19.23 -4.06
N PHE A 64 12.60 -20.24 -3.88
CA PHE A 64 12.79 -21.30 -2.90
C PHE A 64 13.76 -22.33 -3.45
N THR A 65 14.94 -22.43 -2.86
CA THR A 65 16.01 -23.35 -3.29
C THR A 65 16.07 -24.61 -2.46
N ALA A 66 15.32 -24.67 -1.35
CA ALA A 66 15.18 -25.87 -0.53
C ALA A 66 13.74 -26.03 -0.04
N PRO A 67 13.23 -27.27 0.09
CA PRO A 67 11.94 -27.49 0.73
C PRO A 67 11.98 -27.06 2.20
N GLY A 68 10.88 -26.49 2.71
CA GLY A 68 10.81 -25.93 4.07
C GLY A 68 11.38 -24.52 4.19
N GLN A 69 11.93 -23.94 3.11
CA GLN A 69 12.37 -22.55 3.13
C GLN A 69 11.17 -21.62 3.29
N SER A 70 11.34 -20.58 4.11
CA SER A 70 10.33 -19.56 4.31
C SER A 70 10.77 -18.19 3.82
N VAL A 71 9.81 -17.39 3.37
CA VAL A 71 9.96 -15.95 3.15
C VAL A 71 8.83 -15.22 3.88
N THR A 72 9.13 -14.07 4.47
CA THR A 72 8.13 -13.24 5.16
C THR A 72 8.00 -11.91 4.44
N THR A 73 6.77 -11.54 4.14
CA THR A 73 6.39 -10.32 3.44
C THR A 73 5.54 -9.44 4.35
N ALA A 74 5.89 -8.16 4.44
CA ALA A 74 5.08 -7.14 5.09
C ALA A 74 4.13 -6.49 4.06
N ILE A 75 2.83 -6.54 4.35
CA ILE A 75 1.78 -5.85 3.58
C ILE A 75 1.16 -4.80 4.48
N THR A 76 1.19 -3.53 4.06
CA THR A 76 0.64 -2.42 4.83
C THR A 76 -0.61 -1.89 4.16
N VAL A 77 -1.71 -1.88 4.91
CA VAL A 77 -2.95 -1.20 4.55
C VAL A 77 -2.84 0.25 5.00
N PHE A 78 -3.02 1.18 4.06
CA PHE A 78 -3.08 2.62 4.33
C PHE A 78 -4.52 3.08 4.29
N ASN A 79 -4.98 3.75 5.34
CA ASN A 79 -6.26 4.43 5.35
C ASN A 79 -6.02 5.93 5.15
N GLY A 80 -6.12 6.41 3.91
CA GLY A 80 -6.04 7.84 3.54
C GLY A 80 -7.34 8.62 3.79
N SER A 81 -8.36 7.95 4.34
CA SER A 81 -9.68 8.51 4.64
C SER A 81 -9.66 9.56 5.74
N THR A 82 -10.72 10.36 5.80
CA THR A 82 -11.03 11.26 6.94
C THR A 82 -11.85 10.56 8.04
N VAL A 83 -12.22 9.29 7.83
CA VAL A 83 -12.99 8.46 8.78
C VAL A 83 -12.30 7.11 9.01
N PRO A 84 -12.54 6.45 10.16
CA PRO A 84 -12.12 5.06 10.36
C PRO A 84 -12.78 4.14 9.32
N VAL A 85 -12.04 3.13 8.90
CA VAL A 85 -12.48 2.15 7.91
C VAL A 85 -12.25 0.74 8.47
N ASP A 86 -13.29 -0.10 8.36
CA ASP A 86 -13.16 -1.54 8.54
C ASP A 86 -12.79 -2.16 7.19
N TYR A 87 -11.85 -3.10 7.18
CA TYR A 87 -11.34 -3.70 5.95
C TYR A 87 -11.11 -5.20 6.07
N GLU A 88 -11.14 -5.85 4.91
CA GLU A 88 -10.66 -7.20 4.67
C GLU A 88 -9.47 -7.15 3.72
N LEU A 89 -8.36 -7.76 4.14
CA LEU A 89 -7.16 -7.97 3.34
C LEU A 89 -7.07 -9.46 3.00
N SER A 90 -7.26 -9.78 1.73
CA SER A 90 -7.17 -11.14 1.20
C SER A 90 -5.93 -11.30 0.33
N ALA A 91 -5.51 -12.55 0.15
CA ALA A 91 -4.57 -12.92 -0.89
C ALA A 91 -5.20 -13.96 -1.79
N ARG A 92 -4.91 -13.90 -3.08
CA ARG A 92 -5.40 -14.84 -4.09
C ARG A 92 -4.26 -15.27 -4.98
N VAL A 93 -4.34 -16.47 -5.53
CA VAL A 93 -3.44 -16.88 -6.60
C VAL A 93 -3.71 -15.99 -7.82
N GLY A 94 -2.67 -15.37 -8.36
CA GLY A 94 -2.76 -14.60 -9.59
C GLY A 94 -3.10 -15.48 -10.78
N THR A 95 -3.58 -14.86 -11.86
CA THR A 95 -3.99 -15.57 -13.09
C THR A 95 -3.09 -15.27 -14.28
N THR A 96 -2.06 -14.44 -14.08
CA THR A 96 -1.12 -14.02 -15.10
C THR A 96 0.18 -14.84 -15.00
N GLY A 97 0.78 -15.22 -16.13
CA GLY A 97 2.03 -16.00 -16.15
C GLY A 97 1.86 -17.51 -15.93
N ALA A 98 2.98 -18.21 -15.72
CA ALA A 98 3.03 -19.66 -15.53
C ALA A 98 2.67 -20.07 -14.09
N VAL A 99 1.39 -19.96 -13.73
CA VAL A 99 0.91 -20.21 -12.36
C VAL A 99 0.65 -21.70 -12.12
N SER A 100 1.38 -22.30 -11.20
CA SER A 100 1.21 -23.69 -10.78
C SER A 100 0.19 -23.84 -9.66
N ALA A 101 -0.96 -24.42 -9.98
CA ALA A 101 -1.98 -24.77 -8.99
C ALA A 101 -1.46 -25.80 -7.95
N ASP A 102 -0.59 -26.73 -8.37
CA ASP A 102 0.02 -27.70 -7.47
C ASP A 102 1.01 -27.03 -6.49
N LEU A 103 1.77 -26.04 -6.93
CA LEU A 103 2.62 -25.27 -6.02
C LEU A 103 1.77 -24.43 -5.04
N ALA A 104 0.68 -23.83 -5.51
CA ALA A 104 -0.18 -23.00 -4.68
C ALA A 104 -0.82 -23.77 -3.50
N THR A 105 -1.06 -25.08 -3.64
CA THR A 105 -1.55 -25.94 -2.55
C THR A 105 -0.45 -26.42 -1.62
N ARG A 106 0.83 -26.26 -2.00
CA ARG A 106 2.01 -26.77 -1.28
C ARG A 106 2.90 -25.68 -0.68
N ILE A 107 2.41 -24.45 -0.65
CA ILE A 107 3.01 -23.35 0.11
C ILE A 107 2.08 -23.01 1.26
N ASP A 108 2.55 -23.26 2.47
CA ASP A 108 1.88 -22.89 3.70
C ASP A 108 2.01 -21.40 3.92
N VAL A 109 0.88 -20.74 4.18
CA VAL A 109 0.80 -19.31 4.42
C VAL A 109 0.36 -19.06 5.85
N ARG A 110 1.13 -18.26 6.59
CA ARG A 110 0.80 -17.78 7.92
C ARG A 110 0.62 -16.27 7.90
N VAL A 111 -0.45 -15.76 8.49
CA VAL A 111 -0.76 -14.32 8.55
C VAL A 111 -1.04 -13.83 9.96
N TRP A 112 -0.41 -12.72 10.35
CA TRP A 112 -0.57 -12.09 11.67
C TRP A 112 -0.37 -10.57 11.60
N PRO A 113 -0.95 -9.78 12.52
CA PRO A 113 -0.75 -8.34 12.54
C PRO A 113 0.65 -8.00 13.09
N ALA A 114 1.22 -6.89 12.64
CA ALA A 114 2.49 -6.38 13.15
C ALA A 114 2.33 -4.95 13.69
N SER A 115 3.04 -4.66 14.79
CA SER A 115 3.11 -3.31 15.38
C SER A 115 4.12 -2.40 14.69
N THR A 116 4.92 -2.94 13.77
CA THR A 116 5.97 -2.24 13.01
C THR A 116 5.75 -2.40 11.52
N ALA A 117 6.29 -1.48 10.71
CA ALA A 117 6.22 -1.54 9.25
C ALA A 117 7.00 -2.71 8.63
N SER A 118 7.84 -3.39 9.43
CA SER A 118 8.63 -4.56 9.06
C SER A 118 8.13 -5.81 9.79
N CYS A 119 8.30 -6.96 9.14
CA CYS A 119 7.98 -8.26 9.74
C CYS A 119 9.21 -8.93 10.32
N THR A 120 9.06 -9.50 11.51
CA THR A 120 10.04 -10.43 12.07
C THR A 120 9.87 -11.82 11.46
N SER A 121 10.93 -12.63 11.51
CA SER A 121 10.85 -14.04 11.12
C SER A 121 10.15 -14.91 12.18
N ALA A 122 9.85 -14.41 13.38
CA ALA A 122 9.06 -15.16 14.35
C ALA A 122 7.57 -15.14 13.96
N VAL A 123 6.94 -16.32 13.88
CA VAL A 123 5.50 -16.47 13.67
C VAL A 123 4.86 -16.66 15.04
N PRO A 124 3.90 -15.82 15.44
CA PRO A 124 3.19 -15.99 16.70
C PRO A 124 2.19 -17.16 16.63
N ASP A 125 1.85 -17.73 17.78
CA ASP A 125 0.99 -18.93 17.87
C ASP A 125 -0.44 -18.69 17.37
N ASP A 126 -0.92 -17.45 17.45
CA ASP A 126 -2.24 -17.01 16.96
C ASP A 126 -2.24 -16.65 15.47
N ALA A 127 -1.12 -16.83 14.77
CA ALA A 127 -1.03 -16.59 13.33
C ALA A 127 -1.97 -17.54 12.57
N ARG A 128 -2.87 -16.93 11.79
CA ARG A 128 -3.84 -17.69 10.99
C ARG A 128 -3.12 -18.42 9.87
N SER A 129 -3.63 -19.60 9.49
CA SER A 129 -2.99 -20.47 8.51
C SER A 129 -3.87 -20.79 7.32
N GLY A 130 -3.23 -20.97 6.16
CA GLY A 130 -3.83 -21.49 4.94
C GLY A 130 -2.75 -21.89 3.94
N THR A 131 -3.11 -22.00 2.68
CA THR A 131 -2.15 -22.15 1.56
C THR A 131 -2.38 -21.04 0.56
N TRP A 132 -1.56 -20.86 -0.47
CA TRP A 132 -1.90 -19.86 -1.51
C TRP A 132 -3.21 -20.19 -2.22
N ALA A 133 -3.49 -21.48 -2.47
CA ALA A 133 -4.74 -21.93 -3.09
C ALA A 133 -5.98 -21.66 -2.23
N ALA A 134 -5.82 -21.62 -0.90
CA ALA A 134 -6.88 -21.32 0.07
C ALA A 134 -6.35 -20.36 1.13
N ALA A 135 -5.95 -19.16 0.67
CA ALA A 135 -5.29 -18.20 1.54
C ALA A 135 -6.25 -17.61 2.55
N THR A 136 -5.75 -17.38 3.75
CA THR A 136 -6.55 -16.81 4.82
C THR A 136 -6.85 -15.34 4.55
N VAL A 137 -8.01 -14.88 5.00
CA VAL A 137 -8.38 -13.46 5.00
C VAL A 137 -7.94 -12.82 6.32
N ALA A 138 -7.20 -11.72 6.23
CA ALA A 138 -6.96 -10.80 7.32
C ALA A 138 -8.09 -9.75 7.36
N ALA A 139 -8.48 -9.30 8.54
CA ALA A 139 -9.49 -8.26 8.70
C ALA A 139 -9.15 -7.42 9.92
N GLY A 140 -9.59 -6.17 9.91
CA GLY A 140 -9.37 -5.25 11.01
C GLY A 140 -9.97 -3.87 10.74
N SER A 141 -9.63 -2.92 11.60
CA SER A 141 -10.01 -1.52 11.45
C SER A 141 -8.75 -0.66 11.38
N ALA A 142 -8.81 0.40 10.58
CA ALA A 142 -7.76 1.40 10.47
C ALA A 142 -8.36 2.78 10.78
N PRO A 143 -7.87 3.50 11.80
CA PRO A 143 -8.25 4.89 12.03
C PRO A 143 -7.93 5.77 10.80
N ALA A 144 -8.59 6.92 10.70
CA ALA A 144 -8.36 7.89 9.63
C ALA A 144 -6.87 8.29 9.55
N SER A 145 -6.32 8.36 8.34
CA SER A 145 -4.92 8.76 8.09
C SER A 145 -3.86 7.88 8.78
N THR A 146 -4.14 6.59 8.98
CA THR A 146 -3.21 5.64 9.63
C THR A 146 -2.81 4.47 8.73
N ARG A 147 -1.87 3.66 9.22
CA ARG A 147 -1.33 2.47 8.55
C ARG A 147 -1.44 1.28 9.48
N VAL A 148 -1.82 0.13 8.93
CA VAL A 148 -1.85 -1.15 9.64
C VAL A 148 -1.07 -2.17 8.83
N THR A 149 -0.09 -2.83 9.47
CA THR A 149 0.79 -3.79 8.79
C THR A 149 0.43 -5.23 9.16
N TRP A 150 0.41 -6.08 8.15
CA TRP A 150 0.22 -7.52 8.24
C TRP A 150 1.45 -8.24 7.73
N CYS A 151 1.86 -9.28 8.46
CA CYS A 151 2.93 -10.16 8.06
C CYS A 151 2.38 -11.42 7.43
N TRP A 152 2.96 -11.79 6.29
CA TRP A 152 2.62 -12.96 5.51
C TRP A 152 3.86 -13.81 5.34
N ARG A 153 3.90 -14.97 6.00
CA ARG A 153 4.98 -15.93 5.82
C ARG A 153 4.54 -17.05 4.91
N ALA A 154 5.23 -17.20 3.79
CA ALA A 154 5.11 -18.32 2.89
C ALA A 154 6.22 -19.33 3.19
N THR A 155 5.87 -20.61 3.33
CA THR A 155 6.82 -21.71 3.54
C THR A 155 6.53 -22.82 2.56
N THR A 156 7.52 -23.25 1.78
CA THR A 156 7.32 -24.40 0.90
C THR A 156 7.26 -25.70 1.69
N THR A 157 6.35 -26.58 1.34
CA THR A 157 6.32 -27.92 1.93
C THR A 157 7.39 -28.81 1.30
N ALA A 158 7.72 -29.93 1.98
CA ALA A 158 8.68 -30.92 1.49
C ALA A 158 8.30 -31.54 0.14
N SER A 159 7.02 -31.52 -0.20
CA SER A 159 6.49 -32.11 -1.42
C SER A 159 6.28 -31.10 -2.55
N ALA A 160 6.59 -29.82 -2.36
CA ALA A 160 6.42 -28.80 -3.40
C ALA A 160 7.09 -29.23 -4.72
N PRO A 161 6.44 -29.03 -5.89
CA PRO A 161 7.05 -29.37 -7.18
C PRO A 161 8.29 -28.50 -7.41
N ASP A 162 9.26 -29.01 -8.15
CA ASP A 162 10.38 -28.21 -8.64
C ASP A 162 10.00 -27.43 -9.91
N ALA A 163 10.73 -26.34 -10.18
CA ALA A 163 10.56 -25.48 -11.36
C ALA A 163 9.13 -24.97 -11.57
N ALA A 164 8.42 -24.69 -10.48
CA ALA A 164 7.06 -24.17 -10.49
C ALA A 164 7.03 -22.73 -9.97
N THR A 165 6.07 -21.95 -10.45
CA THR A 165 5.86 -20.56 -10.04
C THR A 165 4.46 -20.38 -9.48
N VAL A 166 4.31 -19.57 -8.44
CA VAL A 166 3.03 -19.01 -8.01
C VAL A 166 3.17 -17.49 -7.86
N ASN A 167 2.11 -16.75 -8.19
CA ASN A 167 2.10 -15.30 -8.12
C ASN A 167 0.97 -14.75 -7.25
N PRO A 168 1.15 -14.69 -5.91
CA PRO A 168 0.08 -14.20 -5.05
C PRO A 168 -0.24 -12.72 -5.33
N ARG A 169 -1.54 -12.40 -5.40
CA ARG A 169 -2.08 -11.04 -5.48
C ARG A 169 -2.72 -10.70 -4.15
N PHE A 170 -2.37 -9.54 -3.58
CA PHE A 170 -3.00 -9.03 -2.37
C PHE A 170 -4.08 -8.00 -2.72
N GLU A 171 -5.22 -8.09 -2.06
CA GLU A 171 -6.39 -7.26 -2.30
C GLU A 171 -6.97 -6.82 -0.96
N VAL A 172 -7.19 -5.51 -0.80
CA VAL A 172 -7.91 -4.94 0.33
C VAL A 172 -9.22 -4.36 -0.17
N VAL A 173 -10.30 -4.66 0.54
CA VAL A 173 -11.60 -4.03 0.34
C VAL A 173 -12.11 -3.62 1.72
N GLY A 174 -12.64 -2.42 1.83
CA GLY A 174 -13.13 -1.93 3.10
C GLY A 174 -14.02 -0.72 2.93
N GLY A 175 -14.64 -0.30 4.03
CA GLY A 175 -15.60 0.78 3.97
C GLY A 175 -15.99 1.35 5.32
N SER A 176 -16.76 2.43 5.26
CA SER A 176 -17.34 3.09 6.42
C SER A 176 -18.70 3.68 6.03
N HIS A 177 -19.71 3.50 6.87
CA HIS A 177 -21.05 4.07 6.69
C HIS A 177 -21.68 3.83 5.30
N GLY A 178 -21.44 2.66 4.70
CA GLY A 178 -22.01 2.26 3.41
C GLY A 178 -21.19 2.68 2.18
N TRP A 179 -20.07 3.39 2.37
CA TRP A 179 -19.10 3.63 1.29
C TRP A 179 -18.00 2.59 1.33
N THR A 180 -17.59 2.12 0.17
CA THR A 180 -16.55 1.11 0.01
C THR A 180 -15.46 1.59 -0.92
N ASP A 181 -14.24 1.19 -0.64
CA ASP A 181 -13.08 1.35 -1.52
C ASP A 181 -12.26 0.06 -1.54
N GLY A 182 -11.37 -0.06 -2.50
CA GLY A 182 -10.50 -1.22 -2.61
C GLY A 182 -9.24 -0.94 -3.40
N TRP A 183 -8.20 -1.69 -3.07
CA TRP A 183 -6.90 -1.60 -3.71
C TRP A 183 -6.27 -2.98 -3.84
N PHE A 184 -5.36 -3.15 -4.80
CA PHE A 184 -4.61 -4.39 -4.93
C PHE A 184 -3.14 -4.13 -5.27
N ILE A 185 -2.30 -5.10 -4.91
CA ILE A 185 -0.93 -5.20 -5.40
C ILE A 185 -0.77 -6.53 -6.09
N GLU A 186 -0.28 -6.48 -7.31
CA GLU A 186 0.21 -7.62 -8.08
C GLU A 186 1.75 -7.61 -8.16
N ASP A 187 2.32 -8.59 -8.85
CA ASP A 187 3.76 -8.78 -9.04
C ASP A 187 4.52 -9.49 -7.91
N PHE A 188 3.86 -10.23 -7.02
CA PHE A 188 4.62 -11.19 -6.20
C PHE A 188 4.84 -12.46 -7.00
N TYR A 189 6.04 -12.99 -7.00
CA TYR A 189 6.46 -14.20 -7.70
C TYR A 189 7.26 -15.07 -6.73
N GLN A 190 6.82 -16.30 -6.57
CA GLN A 190 7.45 -17.30 -5.73
C GLN A 190 7.70 -18.54 -6.56
N ASN A 191 8.97 -18.85 -6.76
CA ASN A 191 9.42 -19.92 -7.63
C ASN A 191 10.07 -21.04 -6.80
N THR A 192 9.94 -22.30 -7.21
CA THR A 192 10.71 -23.42 -6.64
C THR A 192 11.84 -23.85 -7.57
N ARG A 193 13.00 -24.18 -6.96
CA ARG A 193 14.26 -24.53 -7.65
C ARG A 193 15.06 -25.55 -6.81
N TYR A 194 14.55 -26.75 -6.61
CA TYR A 194 15.14 -27.81 -5.77
C TYR A 194 16.17 -28.69 -6.50
N ALA A 195 15.90 -29.11 -7.74
CA ALA A 195 16.69 -30.14 -8.43
C ALA A 195 17.76 -29.59 -9.38
N SER A 196 17.82 -28.27 -9.55
CA SER A 196 18.98 -27.61 -10.15
C SER A 196 19.85 -27.10 -9.01
N PRO A 197 21.19 -27.35 -8.98
CA PRO A 197 22.03 -26.40 -8.26
C PRO A 197 21.62 -25.03 -8.80
N ALA A 198 21.15 -24.13 -7.93
CA ALA A 198 20.86 -22.76 -8.36
C ALA A 198 22.06 -22.35 -9.22
N PRO A 199 21.87 -22.00 -10.50
CA PRO A 199 23.01 -21.69 -11.35
C PRO A 199 23.79 -20.66 -10.57
N ALA A 200 25.05 -20.98 -10.21
CA ALA A 200 25.82 -20.14 -9.32
C ALA A 200 25.80 -18.76 -9.96
N ALA A 201 25.05 -17.84 -9.33
CA ALA A 201 24.70 -16.59 -9.97
C ALA A 201 26.02 -15.94 -10.31
N ARG A 202 26.23 -15.70 -11.61
CA ARG A 202 27.50 -15.20 -12.08
C ARG A 202 27.68 -13.79 -11.53
N ALA A 203 28.93 -13.38 -11.31
CA ALA A 203 29.21 -12.02 -10.92
C ALA A 203 28.74 -11.06 -12.02
N LEU A 204 28.01 -10.01 -11.63
CA LEU A 204 27.73 -8.88 -12.51
C LEU A 204 28.98 -8.04 -12.72
N GLY A 205 29.21 -7.62 -13.96
CA GLY A 205 30.08 -6.49 -14.23
C GLY A 205 29.36 -5.21 -13.80
N CYS A 206 30.08 -4.28 -13.18
CA CYS A 206 29.53 -3.01 -12.74
C CYS A 206 30.55 -1.91 -13.04
N ARG A 207 30.09 -0.82 -13.66
CA ARG A 207 30.88 0.40 -13.87
C ARG A 207 30.10 1.63 -13.44
N THR A 208 30.70 2.47 -12.60
CA THR A 208 30.15 3.80 -12.29
C THR A 208 30.35 4.73 -13.49
N VAL A 209 29.30 5.45 -13.86
CA VAL A 209 29.33 6.49 -14.90
C VAL A 209 28.99 7.82 -14.24
N ASP A 210 29.93 8.74 -14.31
CA ASP A 210 29.74 10.13 -13.88
C ASP A 210 29.13 10.95 -15.03
N THR A 211 28.08 11.70 -14.75
CA THR A 211 27.39 12.54 -15.74
C THR A 211 28.01 13.92 -15.90
N GLY A 212 29.00 14.27 -15.06
CA GLY A 212 29.69 15.56 -15.06
C GLY A 212 28.96 16.69 -14.31
N ASP A 213 27.71 16.48 -13.89
CA ASP A 213 26.94 17.42 -13.05
C ASP A 213 27.06 17.12 -11.54
N GLY A 214 27.98 16.21 -11.17
CA GLY A 214 28.15 15.73 -9.80
C GLY A 214 27.22 14.57 -9.44
N THR A 215 26.45 14.02 -10.37
CA THR A 215 25.70 12.77 -10.18
C THR A 215 26.40 11.59 -10.86
N SER A 216 26.15 10.39 -10.33
CA SER A 216 26.59 9.14 -10.92
C SER A 216 25.46 8.11 -10.99
N TYR A 217 25.59 7.18 -11.92
CA TYR A 217 24.78 5.97 -11.97
C TYR A 217 25.67 4.74 -12.18
N ALA A 218 25.15 3.55 -11.87
CA ALA A 218 25.87 2.30 -12.10
C ALA A 218 25.38 1.66 -13.41
N THR A 219 26.26 1.45 -14.38
CA THR A 219 25.99 0.57 -15.51
C THR A 219 26.37 -0.85 -15.12
N VAL A 220 25.38 -1.74 -15.04
CA VAL A 220 25.59 -3.17 -14.79
C VAL A 220 25.56 -3.93 -16.11
N SER A 221 26.49 -4.86 -16.27
CA SER A 221 26.70 -5.65 -17.48
C SER A 221 26.77 -7.14 -17.19
N TRP A 222 26.20 -7.94 -18.08
CA TRP A 222 26.22 -9.40 -17.95
C TRP A 222 26.22 -10.08 -19.33
N ASP A 223 26.72 -11.31 -19.37
CA ASP A 223 26.70 -12.12 -20.58
C ASP A 223 25.39 -12.89 -20.66
N ALA A 224 24.44 -12.42 -21.46
CA ALA A 224 23.16 -13.07 -21.62
C ALA A 224 23.27 -14.32 -22.52
N PRO A 225 22.91 -15.52 -22.02
CA PRO A 225 22.77 -16.69 -22.84
C PRO A 225 21.62 -16.49 -23.85
N LEU A 226 21.79 -17.08 -25.03
CA LEU A 226 20.91 -16.90 -26.18
C LEU A 226 19.52 -17.53 -25.99
N ASP A 227 19.34 -18.35 -24.96
CA ASP A 227 18.10 -19.06 -24.64
C ASP A 227 17.05 -18.18 -23.96
N SER A 228 17.38 -16.95 -23.59
CA SER A 228 16.41 -15.97 -23.11
C SER A 228 16.37 -14.72 -23.98
N ALA A 229 15.16 -14.39 -24.45
CA ALA A 229 14.91 -13.21 -25.29
C ALA A 229 14.90 -11.89 -24.50
N GLN A 230 14.69 -11.95 -23.18
CA GLN A 230 14.40 -10.79 -22.34
C GLN A 230 14.97 -10.94 -20.92
N TRP A 231 15.54 -9.85 -20.41
CA TRP A 231 16.14 -9.78 -19.08
C TRP A 231 15.63 -8.56 -18.31
N GLY A 232 15.59 -8.68 -16.99
CA GLY A 232 15.25 -7.59 -16.07
C GLY A 232 16.22 -7.53 -14.90
N LEU A 233 16.45 -6.31 -14.41
CA LEU A 233 17.19 -6.09 -13.17
C LEU A 233 16.20 -6.03 -12.01
N PHE A 234 16.59 -6.59 -10.88
CA PHE A 234 15.79 -6.65 -9.68
C PHE A 234 16.62 -6.19 -8.49
N VAL A 235 16.06 -5.27 -7.71
CA VAL A 235 16.65 -4.79 -6.45
C VAL A 235 15.65 -5.03 -5.34
N GLY A 236 16.07 -5.77 -4.31
CA GLY A 236 15.14 -6.22 -3.26
C GLY A 236 13.93 -6.93 -3.85
N GLY A 237 14.13 -7.80 -4.86
CA GLY A 237 13.07 -8.54 -5.56
C GLY A 237 12.09 -7.71 -6.40
N ARG A 238 12.21 -6.38 -6.44
CA ARG A 238 11.40 -5.51 -7.32
C ARG A 238 12.16 -5.23 -8.60
N ARG A 239 11.49 -5.35 -9.74
CA ARG A 239 12.07 -4.98 -11.02
C ARG A 239 12.40 -3.49 -11.06
N VAL A 240 13.63 -3.18 -11.46
CA VAL A 240 14.13 -1.82 -11.65
C VAL A 240 14.48 -1.60 -13.12
N GLY A 241 13.99 -0.49 -13.70
CA GLY A 241 14.21 -0.19 -15.11
C GLY A 241 13.37 -1.03 -16.08
N ASN A 242 13.76 -0.97 -17.35
CA ASN A 242 13.03 -1.58 -18.46
C ASN A 242 13.53 -3.00 -18.76
N THR A 243 12.81 -3.73 -19.62
CA THR A 243 13.31 -4.98 -20.19
C THR A 243 14.49 -4.72 -21.10
N VAL A 244 15.60 -5.45 -20.87
CA VAL A 244 16.69 -5.53 -21.84
C VAL A 244 16.42 -6.70 -22.78
N SER A 245 16.37 -6.43 -24.08
CA SER A 245 16.14 -7.42 -25.13
C SER A 245 17.25 -7.37 -26.18
N GLY A 246 17.18 -8.27 -27.17
CA GLY A 246 18.08 -8.30 -28.33
C GLY A 246 19.07 -9.45 -28.32
N GLN A 247 19.89 -9.56 -29.37
CA GLN A 247 20.78 -10.72 -29.60
C GLN A 247 22.24 -10.53 -29.18
N ALA A 248 22.63 -9.32 -28.74
CA ALA A 248 24.00 -9.08 -28.29
C ALA A 248 24.36 -10.02 -27.12
N PRO A 249 25.56 -10.66 -27.13
CA PRO A 249 25.97 -11.63 -26.13
C PRO A 249 26.16 -10.99 -24.76
N THR A 250 26.59 -9.73 -24.72
CA THR A 250 26.68 -8.94 -23.50
C THR A 250 25.55 -7.91 -23.48
N LYS A 251 24.87 -7.82 -22.34
CA LYS A 251 23.82 -6.85 -22.05
C LYS A 251 24.32 -5.84 -21.03
N GLN A 252 23.74 -4.65 -21.07
CA GLN A 252 24.00 -3.59 -20.12
C GLN A 252 22.69 -2.89 -19.76
N HIS A 253 22.59 -2.40 -18.54
CA HIS A 253 21.50 -1.53 -18.12
C HIS A 253 22.02 -0.55 -17.06
N ASP A 254 21.53 0.67 -17.13
CA ASP A 254 21.87 1.72 -16.17
C ASP A 254 20.93 1.65 -14.97
N VAL A 255 21.49 1.63 -13.76
CA VAL A 255 20.76 1.68 -12.49
C VAL A 255 20.92 3.08 -11.95
N THR A 256 19.86 3.87 -12.06
CA THR A 256 19.83 5.26 -11.62
C THR A 256 19.22 5.38 -10.23
N ARG A 257 19.41 6.54 -9.59
CA ARG A 257 18.84 6.83 -8.26
C ARG A 257 17.32 6.70 -8.20
N ASP A 258 16.64 7.06 -9.29
CA ASP A 258 15.17 7.09 -9.35
C ASP A 258 14.60 5.67 -9.47
N MET A 259 15.38 4.74 -10.00
CA MET A 259 15.02 3.32 -10.09
C MET A 259 15.12 2.59 -8.76
N VAL A 260 15.96 3.10 -7.83
CA VAL A 260 16.24 2.45 -6.55
C VAL A 260 15.92 3.41 -5.41
N PRO A 261 14.67 3.88 -5.22
CA PRO A 261 14.34 4.88 -4.22
C PRO A 261 14.66 4.40 -2.78
N ALA A 262 14.81 5.33 -1.83
CA ALA A 262 15.07 5.00 -0.42
C ALA A 262 13.95 4.17 0.23
N SER A 263 12.73 4.27 -0.30
CA SER A 263 11.59 3.43 0.11
C SER A 263 11.72 1.97 -0.33
N LEU A 264 12.54 1.68 -1.33
CA LEU A 264 12.82 0.32 -1.79
C LEU A 264 13.95 -0.32 -0.98
N VAL A 265 15.07 0.40 -0.82
CA VAL A 265 16.24 -0.03 -0.06
C VAL A 265 16.91 1.16 0.62
N PRO A 266 17.41 1.00 1.86
CA PRO A 266 18.19 2.04 2.52
C PRO A 266 19.53 2.27 1.81
N ASP A 267 20.20 3.36 2.18
CA ASP A 267 21.56 3.63 1.72
C ASP A 267 22.54 2.56 2.22
N GLY A 268 23.56 2.30 1.42
CA GLY A 268 24.58 1.29 1.66
C GLY A 268 24.76 0.35 0.48
N ARG A 269 25.32 -0.83 0.77
CA ARG A 269 25.55 -1.88 -0.22
C ARG A 269 24.25 -2.65 -0.47
N VAL A 270 23.83 -2.67 -1.72
CA VAL A 270 22.57 -3.26 -2.19
C VAL A 270 22.88 -4.33 -3.22
N THR A 271 22.18 -5.46 -3.15
CA THR A 271 22.29 -6.52 -4.16
C THR A 271 21.36 -6.23 -5.34
N VAL A 272 21.92 -6.32 -6.55
CA VAL A 272 21.19 -6.32 -7.83
C VAL A 272 21.23 -7.74 -8.38
N ASP A 273 20.05 -8.25 -8.72
CA ASP A 273 19.90 -9.51 -9.43
C ASP A 273 19.50 -9.26 -10.87
N VAL A 274 20.08 -10.01 -11.80
CA VAL A 274 19.59 -10.07 -13.18
C VAL A 274 18.86 -11.39 -13.35
N ARG A 275 17.62 -11.30 -13.81
CA ARG A 275 16.73 -12.44 -14.05
C ARG A 275 16.29 -12.43 -15.50
N SER A 276 16.11 -13.61 -16.09
CA SER A 276 15.36 -13.70 -17.35
C SER A 276 13.92 -13.28 -17.05
N VAL A 277 13.21 -12.75 -18.05
CA VAL A 277 11.80 -12.39 -17.88
C VAL A 277 10.98 -12.90 -19.05
N ALA A 278 9.76 -13.36 -18.75
CA ALA A 278 8.73 -13.66 -19.73
C ALA A 278 7.62 -12.62 -19.57
N GLY A 279 7.73 -11.49 -20.28
CA GLY A 279 6.87 -10.33 -20.05
C GLY A 279 7.17 -9.67 -18.70
N ALA A 280 6.22 -9.76 -17.76
CA ALA A 280 6.37 -9.27 -16.38
C ALA A 280 6.94 -10.35 -15.44
N GLU A 281 6.87 -11.62 -15.82
CA GLU A 281 7.23 -12.74 -14.95
C GLU A 281 8.76 -12.88 -14.82
N PRO A 282 9.32 -12.79 -13.61
CA PRO A 282 10.73 -13.03 -13.34
C PRO A 282 11.03 -14.53 -13.34
N GLY A 283 11.97 -14.90 -14.19
CA GLY A 283 12.64 -16.18 -14.16
C GLY A 283 13.72 -16.26 -13.05
N PRO A 284 14.62 -17.26 -13.16
CA PRO A 284 15.67 -17.46 -12.17
C PRO A 284 16.68 -16.32 -12.17
N VAL A 285 17.32 -16.10 -11.01
CA VAL A 285 18.54 -15.29 -10.93
C VAL A 285 19.63 -15.95 -11.76
N ALA A 286 20.21 -15.18 -12.66
CA ALA A 286 21.27 -15.63 -13.53
C ALA A 286 22.59 -14.89 -13.23
N TRP A 287 22.52 -13.63 -12.81
CA TRP A 287 23.66 -12.89 -12.26
C TRP A 287 23.25 -12.16 -10.99
N THR A 288 24.22 -11.96 -10.11
CA THR A 288 24.06 -11.14 -8.92
C THR A 288 25.30 -10.28 -8.72
N GLY A 289 25.12 -9.10 -8.15
CA GLY A 289 26.23 -8.21 -7.87
C GLY A 289 25.84 -7.04 -6.99
N PRO A 290 26.79 -6.51 -6.23
CA PRO A 290 26.56 -5.35 -5.39
C PRO A 290 26.57 -4.03 -6.20
N VAL A 291 25.70 -3.11 -5.81
CA VAL A 291 25.82 -1.67 -6.07
C VAL A 291 25.85 -0.94 -4.72
N VAL A 292 26.37 0.28 -4.70
CA VAL A 292 26.37 1.17 -3.55
C VAL A 292 25.41 2.31 -3.82
N VAL A 293 24.48 2.50 -2.89
CA VAL A 293 23.53 3.61 -2.93
C VAL A 293 23.83 4.55 -1.77
N GLY A 294 23.96 5.84 -2.03
CA GLY A 294 24.30 6.80 -0.98
C GLY A 294 24.39 8.23 -1.50
N PRO A 295 24.65 9.21 -0.63
CA PRO A 295 24.74 10.61 -1.02
C PRO A 295 26.03 10.90 -1.81
N ASN A 296 25.94 11.79 -2.79
CA ASN A 296 27.08 12.45 -3.42
C ASN A 296 27.61 13.60 -2.54
N ALA A 297 28.63 14.33 -3.01
CA ALA A 297 29.22 15.46 -2.28
C ALA A 297 28.22 16.59 -1.97
N GLN A 298 27.13 16.67 -2.74
CA GLN A 298 26.04 17.63 -2.61
C GLN A 298 24.86 17.10 -1.77
N GLY A 299 24.98 15.90 -1.19
CA GLY A 299 23.92 15.26 -0.40
C GLY A 299 22.79 14.65 -1.23
N GLN A 300 22.90 14.62 -2.56
CA GLN A 300 21.93 13.97 -3.43
C GLN A 300 22.21 12.48 -3.52
N ARG A 301 21.17 11.66 -3.40
CA ARG A 301 21.30 10.20 -3.48
C ARG A 301 21.68 9.76 -4.90
N GLN A 302 22.67 8.88 -5.01
CA GLN A 302 23.20 8.33 -6.25
C GLN A 302 23.45 6.83 -6.15
N VAL A 303 23.70 6.19 -7.28
CA VAL A 303 24.06 4.77 -7.37
C VAL A 303 25.43 4.67 -8.01
N SER A 304 26.28 3.81 -7.45
CA SER A 304 27.65 3.57 -7.91
C SER A 304 28.00 2.09 -7.74
N CYS A 305 29.09 1.66 -8.35
CA CYS A 305 29.66 0.35 -8.09
C CYS A 305 30.59 0.41 -6.88
N PRO A 306 30.70 -0.67 -6.07
CA PRO A 306 31.60 -0.72 -4.92
C PRO A 306 33.08 -0.73 -5.31
#